data_AF-G3H5Z6-F1
#
_entry.id   AF-G3H5Z6-F1
#
_cell.length_a   1.000
_cell.length_b   1.000
_cell.length_c   1.000
_cell.angle_alpha   90.00
_cell.angle_beta   90.00
_cell.angle_gamma   90.00
#
_symmetry.space_group_name_H-M   'P 1'
#
loop_
_entity.id
_entity.type
_entity.pdbx_description
1 polymer ?
#
loop_
_entity_poly.entity_id
_entity_poly.type
_entity_poly.pdbx_seq_one_letter_code
_entity_poly.pdbx_strand_id
1 'polypeptide(L)'
;MGNWLANHWLSVLFLVSWLGLNIFLFVYAFLNYEKSDKYYYTREILGTTLAFARASAFCLNFNNMMILIPVCRNLLSFLRGTCSFCNRTLRKPLDHNLIFHKLVAYMICVFTAIHVIAHLFNFERYSRSQQAMDGSLASVLSSLSHHEKEGDSWLNPIQSPNTTVLYATFTSVAGLTGVIATIALVLMVTSAMEFISRNYFELFWYTHHLFIVYIICLGTHGLGLSYTLELQMRKRGFSMEVGQYIFVNCPSISFLEWHPFTLTSAPEEEFFSIHIRAAGDWTENLIRAFEQQHSPMPRIEVDGPFGTVSEDVFQYEVAVLVGAGIGVTPFASILKSIWYKFQRADNKLKTQKAGHAALNFDKTTDILTGLKQKTSFGRPMWDNEFSRIAAAHPK
;
A
#
# COMPACT_ATOMS: atom_id res chain seq x y z
N MET A 1 35.87 -5.55 30.40
CA MET A 1 34.79 -4.91 29.59
C MET A 1 35.31 -4.28 28.28
N GLY A 2 36.47 -3.63 28.24
CA GLY A 2 37.00 -2.98 27.02
C GLY A 2 37.10 -3.86 25.76
N ASN A 3 37.54 -5.12 25.90
CA ASN A 3 37.68 -6.05 24.77
C ASN A 3 36.35 -6.56 24.19
N TRP A 4 35.25 -6.53 24.95
CA TRP A 4 33.94 -6.95 24.46
C TRP A 4 33.29 -5.86 23.59
N LEU A 5 33.34 -4.61 24.09
CA LEU A 5 32.84 -3.45 23.36
C LEU A 5 33.59 -3.28 22.03
N ALA A 6 34.92 -3.35 22.05
CA ALA A 6 35.75 -3.26 20.84
C ALA A 6 35.40 -4.31 19.77
N ASN A 7 34.87 -5.48 20.17
CA ASN A 7 34.53 -6.57 19.26
C ASN A 7 33.07 -6.57 18.78
N HIS A 8 32.16 -5.89 19.50
CA HIS A 8 30.72 -5.91 19.25
C HIS A 8 30.07 -4.53 19.09
N TRP A 9 30.84 -3.44 19.14
CA TRP A 9 30.32 -2.08 19.08
C TRP A 9 29.46 -1.82 17.83
N LEU A 10 29.78 -2.40 16.66
CA LEU A 10 28.96 -2.26 15.45
C LEU A 10 27.59 -2.94 15.59
N SER A 11 27.54 -4.15 16.17
CA SER A 11 26.27 -4.84 16.43
C SER A 11 25.43 -4.08 17.46
N VAL A 12 26.08 -3.54 18.49
CA VAL A 12 25.43 -2.71 19.51
C VAL A 12 24.93 -1.40 18.89
N LEU A 13 25.73 -0.74 18.07
CA LEU A 13 25.35 0.50 17.38
C LEU A 13 24.14 0.25 16.47
N PHE A 14 24.13 -0.83 15.69
CA PHE A 14 22.99 -1.20 14.85
C PHE A 14 21.71 -1.41 15.68
N LEU A 15 21.80 -2.17 16.78
CA LEU A 15 20.67 -2.42 17.66
C LEU A 15 20.17 -1.14 18.35
N VAL A 16 21.09 -0.28 18.82
CA VAL A 16 20.76 1.02 19.42
C VAL A 16 20.12 1.94 18.39
N SER A 17 20.61 1.97 17.16
CA SER A 17 19.99 2.75 16.08
C SER A 17 18.59 2.25 15.72
N TRP A 18 18.39 0.93 15.63
CA TRP A 18 17.07 0.34 15.40
C TRP A 18 16.09 0.64 16.54
N LEU A 19 16.53 0.52 17.79
CA LEU A 19 15.72 0.85 18.96
C LEU A 19 15.42 2.35 19.03
N GLY A 20 16.42 3.18 18.78
CA GLY A 20 16.30 4.64 18.72
C GLY A 20 15.32 5.09 17.64
N LEU A 21 15.34 4.46 16.47
CA LEU A 21 14.39 4.74 15.39
C LEU A 21 12.96 4.33 15.78
N ASN A 22 12.77 3.20 16.45
CA ASN A 22 11.46 2.81 16.98
C ASN A 22 10.91 3.83 17.98
N ILE A 23 11.73 4.26 18.93
CA ILE A 23 11.35 5.28 19.92
C ILE A 23 11.03 6.60 19.23
N PHE A 24 11.89 7.03 18.31
CA PHE A 24 11.69 8.25 17.53
C PHE A 24 10.37 8.21 16.75
N LEU A 25 10.11 7.14 16.00
CA LEU A 25 8.87 6.98 15.24
C LEU A 25 7.64 7.00 16.15
N PHE A 26 7.71 6.30 17.30
CA PHE A 26 6.62 6.30 18.27
C PHE A 26 6.36 7.71 18.81
N VAL A 27 7.39 8.40 19.32
CA VAL A 27 7.25 9.73 19.91
C VAL A 27 6.83 10.76 18.86
N TYR A 28 7.40 10.71 17.66
CA TYR A 28 7.04 11.58 16.55
C TYR A 28 5.56 11.44 16.18
N ALA A 29 5.12 10.20 15.92
CA ALA A 29 3.72 9.95 15.57
C ALA A 29 2.79 10.29 16.75
N PHE A 30 3.16 9.92 17.98
CA PHE A 30 2.38 10.25 19.17
C PHE A 30 2.16 11.76 19.30
N LEU A 31 3.23 12.55 19.25
CA LEU A 31 3.14 14.01 19.35
C LEU A 31 2.37 14.63 18.17
N ASN A 32 2.50 14.08 16.97
CA ASN A 32 1.74 14.56 15.81
C ASN A 32 0.22 14.38 16.02
N TYR A 33 -0.23 13.21 16.47
CA TYR A 33 -1.66 12.97 16.70
C TYR A 33 -2.18 13.61 17.99
N GLU A 34 -1.33 13.79 18.99
CA GLU A 34 -1.68 14.40 20.28
C GLU A 34 -1.76 15.94 20.20
N LYS A 35 -0.87 16.59 19.43
CA LYS A 35 -0.74 18.05 19.45
C LYS A 35 -1.15 18.76 18.15
N SER A 36 -1.19 18.07 17.01
CA SER A 36 -1.56 18.72 15.75
C SER A 36 -3.03 19.13 15.76
N ASP A 37 -3.31 20.32 15.23
CA ASP A 37 -4.66 20.86 15.05
C ASP A 37 -5.46 20.05 14.02
N LYS A 38 -4.79 19.38 13.07
CA LYS A 38 -5.41 18.51 12.05
C LYS A 38 -6.31 17.43 12.67
N TYR A 39 -5.96 16.94 13.86
CA TYR A 39 -6.68 15.85 14.54
C TYR A 39 -7.53 16.33 15.72
N TYR A 40 -7.73 17.64 15.88
CA TYR A 40 -8.44 18.23 17.00
C TYR A 40 -9.81 17.56 17.23
N TYR A 41 -10.68 17.53 16.22
CA TYR A 41 -12.03 16.95 16.35
C TYR A 41 -12.03 15.44 16.61
N THR A 42 -11.13 14.68 15.98
CA THR A 42 -11.02 13.24 16.25
C THR A 42 -10.50 12.99 17.67
N ARG A 43 -9.61 13.85 18.17
CA ARG A 43 -9.06 13.79 19.53
C ARG A 43 -10.08 14.23 20.58
N GLU A 44 -11.05 15.06 20.27
CA GLU A 44 -12.19 15.33 21.18
C GLU A 44 -13.01 14.07 21.44
N ILE A 45 -13.18 13.20 20.42
CA ILE A 45 -13.91 11.93 20.57
C ILE A 45 -13.02 10.85 21.21
N LEU A 46 -11.81 10.67 20.67
CA LEU A 46 -10.94 9.55 21.03
C LEU A 46 -9.94 9.88 22.13
N GLY A 47 -9.60 11.12 22.37
CA GLY A 47 -8.52 11.55 23.25
C GLY A 47 -7.17 10.93 22.89
N THR A 48 -6.35 10.72 23.91
CA THR A 48 -4.96 10.25 23.78
C THR A 48 -4.83 8.84 23.19
N THR A 49 -5.90 8.03 23.22
CA THR A 49 -5.88 6.67 22.67
C THR A 49 -5.77 6.65 21.14
N LEU A 50 -6.14 7.74 20.46
CA LEU A 50 -5.84 7.94 19.05
C LEU A 50 -4.32 7.98 18.81
N ALA A 51 -3.60 8.78 19.60
CA ALA A 51 -2.16 8.94 19.48
C ALA A 51 -1.42 7.63 19.76
N PHE A 52 -1.83 6.88 20.79
CA PHE A 52 -1.27 5.54 21.06
C PHE A 52 -1.50 4.55 19.91
N ALA A 53 -2.72 4.49 19.36
CA ALA A 53 -3.06 3.58 18.26
C ALA A 53 -2.25 3.88 16.99
N ARG A 54 -2.06 5.16 16.67
CA ARG A 54 -1.31 5.60 15.49
C ARG A 54 0.19 5.45 15.70
N ALA A 55 0.72 5.84 16.86
CA ALA A 55 2.14 5.69 17.16
C ALA A 55 2.61 4.23 17.11
N SER A 56 1.85 3.31 17.71
CA SER A 56 2.16 1.88 17.63
C SER A 56 2.03 1.34 16.20
N ALA A 57 1.09 1.85 15.38
CA ALA A 57 0.95 1.46 13.98
C ALA A 57 2.18 1.86 13.14
N PHE A 58 2.75 3.05 13.35
CA PHE A 58 3.99 3.46 12.67
C PHE A 58 5.15 2.51 13.01
N CYS A 59 5.30 2.16 14.29
CA CYS A 59 6.33 1.20 14.71
C CYS A 59 6.06 -0.22 14.17
N LEU A 60 4.80 -0.65 14.11
CA LEU A 60 4.42 -1.92 13.49
C LEU A 60 4.80 -1.96 12.01
N ASN A 61 4.44 -0.93 11.25
CA ASN A 61 4.79 -0.83 9.82
C ASN A 61 6.30 -0.91 9.60
N PHE A 62 7.08 -0.20 10.41
CA PHE A 62 8.54 -0.24 10.35
C PHE A 62 9.11 -1.64 10.64
N ASN A 63 8.68 -2.29 11.73
CA ASN A 63 9.20 -3.61 12.08
C ASN A 63 8.72 -4.71 11.13
N ASN A 64 7.49 -4.61 10.61
CA ASN A 64 6.95 -5.54 9.60
C ASN A 64 7.64 -5.41 8.25
N MET A 65 8.13 -4.22 7.88
CA MET A 65 9.01 -4.05 6.72
C MET A 65 10.35 -4.77 6.95
N MET A 66 10.89 -4.70 8.16
CA MET A 66 12.21 -5.24 8.49
C MET A 66 12.24 -6.75 8.72
N ILE A 67 11.14 -7.38 9.16
CA ILE A 67 11.16 -8.77 9.68
C ILE A 67 11.62 -9.84 8.67
N LEU A 68 11.42 -9.62 7.36
CA LEU A 68 11.83 -10.55 6.31
C LEU A 68 13.31 -10.42 5.92
N ILE A 69 13.89 -9.22 6.08
CA ILE A 69 15.28 -8.92 5.67
C ILE A 69 16.29 -9.90 6.29
N PRO A 70 16.24 -10.23 7.59
CA PRO A 70 17.21 -11.12 8.22
C PRO A 70 17.04 -12.59 7.81
N VAL A 71 15.96 -12.95 7.10
CA VAL A 71 15.66 -14.31 6.64
C VAL A 71 15.93 -14.47 5.14
N CYS A 72 16.15 -13.37 4.40
CA CYS A 72 16.51 -13.36 2.98
C CYS A 72 17.94 -13.87 2.74
N ARG A 73 18.13 -15.19 2.76
CA ARG A 73 19.45 -15.85 2.66
C ARG A 73 20.27 -15.42 1.45
N ASN A 74 19.67 -15.28 0.27
CA ASN A 74 20.38 -14.87 -0.95
C ASN A 74 20.87 -13.42 -0.87
N LEU A 75 20.03 -12.51 -0.35
CA LEU A 75 20.40 -11.11 -0.12
C LEU A 75 21.53 -11.01 0.91
N LEU A 76 21.44 -11.75 2.00
CA LEU A 76 22.49 -11.78 3.03
C LEU A 76 23.80 -12.36 2.49
N SER A 77 23.73 -13.41 1.67
CA SER A 77 24.90 -13.98 0.98
C SER A 77 25.52 -12.99 0.00
N PHE A 78 24.72 -12.24 -0.76
CA PHE A 78 25.19 -11.17 -1.63
C PHE A 78 25.88 -10.05 -0.83
N LEU A 79 25.24 -9.54 0.22
CA LEU A 79 25.80 -8.49 1.08
C LEU A 79 27.12 -8.92 1.73
N ARG A 80 27.24 -10.20 2.13
CA ARG A 80 28.50 -10.78 2.63
C ARG A 80 29.60 -10.81 1.56
N GLY A 81 29.26 -11.01 0.28
CA GLY A 81 30.20 -11.03 -0.84
C GLY A 81 30.66 -9.63 -1.28
N THR A 82 29.75 -8.67 -1.33
CA THR A 82 30.05 -7.27 -1.70
C THR A 82 30.92 -6.58 -0.65
N CYS A 83 30.83 -6.99 0.61
CA CYS A 83 31.67 -6.54 1.72
C CYS A 83 33.09 -7.17 1.75
N SER A 84 33.64 -7.64 0.63
CA SER A 84 35.02 -8.18 0.58
C SER A 84 36.08 -7.14 1.01
N PHE A 85 35.81 -5.85 0.81
CA PHE A 85 36.65 -4.72 1.26
C PHE A 85 36.31 -4.22 2.67
N CYS A 86 35.23 -4.72 3.28
CA CYS A 86 34.80 -4.33 4.62
C CYS A 86 35.46 -5.22 5.68
N ASN A 87 36.04 -4.59 6.69
CA ASN A 87 36.71 -5.24 7.81
C ASN A 87 35.83 -6.35 8.44
N ARG A 88 36.44 -7.42 9.00
CA ARG A 88 35.77 -8.55 9.69
C ARG A 88 34.62 -8.14 10.64
N THR A 89 34.66 -6.91 11.13
CA THR A 89 33.68 -6.25 12.00
C THR A 89 32.28 -6.08 11.39
N LEU A 90 32.13 -5.83 10.08
CA LEU A 90 30.81 -5.64 9.43
C LEU A 90 30.10 -6.97 9.09
N ARG A 91 30.83 -8.08 9.07
CA ARG A 91 30.29 -9.43 8.81
C ARG A 91 29.58 -10.03 10.03
N LYS A 92 30.05 -9.71 11.24
CA LYS A 92 29.50 -10.25 12.50
C LYS A 92 28.01 -9.93 12.74
N PRO A 93 27.48 -8.72 12.49
CA PRO A 93 26.05 -8.44 12.59
C PRO A 93 25.19 -9.28 11.63
N LEU A 94 25.67 -9.49 10.39
CA LEU A 94 25.01 -10.30 9.37
C LEU A 94 24.93 -11.79 9.75
N ASP A 95 25.82 -12.27 10.62
CA ASP A 95 25.83 -13.65 11.11
C ASP A 95 24.86 -13.88 12.28
N HIS A 96 24.41 -12.81 12.96
CA HIS A 96 23.41 -12.86 14.04
C HIS A 96 21.99 -12.48 13.54
N ASN A 97 21.74 -12.65 12.25
CA ASN A 97 20.49 -12.29 11.57
C ASN A 97 19.24 -12.94 12.21
N LEU A 98 19.30 -14.21 12.62
CA LEU A 98 18.17 -14.90 13.26
C LEU A 98 17.86 -14.37 14.65
N ILE A 99 18.86 -13.91 15.40
CA ILE A 99 18.65 -13.26 16.70
C ILE A 99 17.95 -11.92 16.48
N PHE A 100 18.39 -11.15 15.48
CA PHE A 100 17.73 -9.90 15.12
C PHE A 100 16.28 -10.12 14.64
N HIS A 101 16.01 -11.15 13.83
CA HIS A 101 14.65 -11.54 13.46
C HIS A 101 13.76 -11.79 14.70
N LYS A 102 14.27 -12.53 15.71
CA LYS A 102 13.54 -12.75 16.98
C LYS A 102 13.29 -11.45 17.74
N LEU A 103 14.28 -10.55 17.82
CA LEU A 103 14.12 -9.24 18.47
C LEU A 103 13.07 -8.37 17.78
N VAL A 104 13.06 -8.34 16.45
CA VAL A 104 12.03 -7.64 15.66
C VAL A 104 10.66 -8.27 15.89
N ALA A 105 10.57 -9.60 15.95
CA ALA A 105 9.31 -10.31 16.25
C ALA A 105 8.75 -9.94 17.64
N TYR A 106 9.59 -9.88 18.68
CA TYR A 106 9.15 -9.43 20.00
C TYR A 106 8.68 -7.96 19.99
N MET A 107 9.34 -7.10 19.23
CA MET A 107 8.93 -5.71 19.07
C MET A 107 7.56 -5.60 18.37
N ILE A 108 7.31 -6.43 17.35
CA ILE A 108 6.00 -6.54 16.69
C ILE A 108 4.93 -6.96 17.69
N CYS A 109 5.19 -7.96 18.54
CA CYS A 109 4.23 -8.38 19.58
C CYS A 109 3.89 -7.24 20.55
N VAL A 110 4.90 -6.50 21.05
CA VAL A 110 4.69 -5.39 21.99
C VAL A 110 3.84 -4.30 21.35
N PHE A 111 4.20 -3.83 20.15
CA PHE A 111 3.41 -2.78 19.50
C PHE A 111 2.04 -3.27 19.04
N THR A 112 1.88 -4.56 18.72
CA THR A 112 0.57 -5.15 18.41
C THR A 112 -0.35 -5.09 19.64
N ALA A 113 0.17 -5.45 20.82
CA ALA A 113 -0.60 -5.36 22.06
C ALA A 113 -1.03 -3.90 22.35
N ILE A 114 -0.10 -2.95 22.26
CA ILE A 114 -0.40 -1.51 22.45
C ILE A 114 -1.46 -1.04 21.43
N HIS A 115 -1.29 -1.41 20.15
CA HIS A 115 -2.20 -1.05 19.07
C HIS A 115 -3.62 -1.58 19.28
N VAL A 116 -3.75 -2.88 19.57
CA VAL A 116 -5.05 -3.52 19.81
C VAL A 116 -5.74 -2.92 21.02
N ILE A 117 -5.03 -2.76 22.15
CA ILE A 117 -5.58 -2.16 23.36
C ILE A 117 -6.06 -0.73 23.08
N ALA A 118 -5.27 0.08 22.40
CA ALA A 118 -5.65 1.44 22.03
C ALA A 118 -6.90 1.46 21.10
N HIS A 119 -7.00 0.52 20.15
CA HIS A 119 -8.18 0.39 19.31
C HIS A 119 -9.43 -0.05 20.06
N LEU A 120 -9.31 -0.95 21.05
CA LEU A 120 -10.44 -1.33 21.90
C LEU A 120 -11.01 -0.12 22.65
N PHE A 121 -10.14 0.70 23.25
CA PHE A 121 -10.57 1.96 23.88
C PHE A 121 -11.15 2.95 22.86
N ASN A 122 -10.59 3.03 21.65
CA ASN A 122 -11.12 3.91 20.60
C ASN A 122 -12.54 3.49 20.19
N PHE A 123 -12.80 2.20 19.98
CA PHE A 123 -14.15 1.71 19.67
C PHE A 123 -15.14 1.96 20.81
N GLU A 124 -14.71 1.78 22.06
CA GLU A 124 -15.54 2.10 23.22
C GLU A 124 -15.87 3.60 23.28
N ARG A 125 -14.89 4.48 23.04
CA ARG A 125 -15.10 5.93 23.01
C ARG A 125 -16.01 6.38 21.86
N TYR A 126 -15.86 5.78 20.67
CA TYR A 126 -16.79 5.98 19.56
C TYR A 126 -18.22 5.55 19.92
N SER A 127 -18.38 4.41 20.59
CA SER A 127 -19.70 3.92 21.01
C SER A 127 -20.33 4.82 22.07
N ARG A 128 -19.54 5.27 23.06
CA ARG A 128 -20.03 6.14 24.15
C ARG A 128 -20.41 7.52 23.64
N SER A 129 -19.60 8.11 22.76
CA SER A 129 -19.90 9.42 22.16
C SER A 129 -21.16 9.38 21.28
N GLN A 130 -21.39 8.28 20.55
CA GLN A 130 -22.63 8.12 19.76
C GLN A 130 -23.88 7.92 20.62
N GLN A 131 -23.75 7.34 21.82
CA GLN A 131 -24.88 7.12 22.73
C GLN A 131 -25.16 8.30 23.66
N ALA A 132 -24.20 9.23 23.80
CA ALA A 132 -24.32 10.37 24.68
C ALA A 132 -25.40 11.34 24.17
N MET A 133 -26.35 11.71 25.04
CA MET A 133 -27.40 12.73 24.79
C MET A 133 -27.13 14.02 25.56
N ASP A 134 -25.91 14.21 26.05
CA ASP A 134 -25.53 15.30 26.95
C ASP A 134 -25.20 16.62 26.21
N GLY A 135 -25.26 16.63 24.87
CA GLY A 135 -24.90 17.79 24.07
C GLY A 135 -23.41 18.14 24.11
N SER A 136 -22.56 17.24 24.63
CA SER A 136 -21.11 17.41 24.62
C SER A 136 -20.57 17.54 23.20
N LEU A 137 -19.43 18.21 23.03
CA LEU A 137 -18.79 18.36 21.72
C LEU A 137 -18.59 17.00 21.02
N ALA A 138 -18.17 15.97 21.76
CA ALA A 138 -18.00 14.61 21.23
C ALA A 138 -19.33 13.96 20.78
N SER A 139 -20.43 14.19 21.50
CA SER A 139 -21.78 13.75 21.12
C SER A 139 -22.23 14.43 19.83
N VAL A 140 -22.09 15.77 19.76
CA VAL A 140 -22.44 16.57 18.58
C VAL A 140 -21.63 16.10 17.37
N LEU A 141 -20.30 16.00 17.51
CA LEU A 141 -19.40 15.55 16.45
C LEU A 141 -19.72 14.15 15.92
N SER A 142 -20.22 13.25 16.77
CA SER A 142 -20.61 11.90 16.36
C SER A 142 -21.96 11.89 15.64
N SER A 143 -22.87 12.79 16.01
CA SER A 143 -24.20 12.94 15.40
C SER A 143 -24.22 13.70 14.06
N LEU A 144 -23.17 14.45 13.73
CA LEU A 144 -23.06 15.29 12.51
C LEU A 144 -23.32 14.51 11.21
N SER A 145 -23.11 13.19 11.21
CA SER A 145 -23.35 12.31 10.05
C SER A 145 -24.82 12.23 9.59
N HIS A 146 -25.80 12.62 10.42
CA HIS A 146 -27.21 12.46 10.03
C HIS A 146 -27.75 13.55 9.09
N HIS A 147 -27.04 14.68 8.94
CA HIS A 147 -27.57 15.85 8.24
C HIS A 147 -27.00 16.10 6.83
N GLU A 148 -25.81 15.61 6.51
CA GLU A 148 -25.20 15.78 5.18
C GLU A 148 -25.31 14.48 4.36
N LYS A 149 -26.28 14.46 3.44
CA LYS A 149 -26.63 13.32 2.61
C LYS A 149 -25.66 13.01 1.45
N GLU A 150 -24.50 13.65 1.37
CA GLU A 150 -23.68 13.63 0.14
C GLU A 150 -22.15 13.46 0.36
N GLY A 151 -21.67 13.17 1.57
CA GLY A 151 -20.23 12.93 1.79
C GLY A 151 -19.95 11.70 2.66
N ASP A 152 -19.23 10.71 2.13
CA ASP A 152 -18.78 9.50 2.82
C ASP A 152 -17.70 9.75 3.92
N SER A 153 -17.57 10.98 4.41
CA SER A 153 -16.56 11.37 5.40
C SER A 153 -17.15 11.43 6.81
N TRP A 154 -17.36 10.27 7.43
CA TRP A 154 -17.79 10.16 8.81
C TRP A 154 -16.61 10.27 9.79
N LEU A 155 -16.72 11.15 10.77
CA LEU A 155 -15.72 11.27 11.86
C LEU A 155 -15.84 10.13 12.87
N ASN A 156 -17.08 9.72 13.19
CA ASN A 156 -17.37 8.54 13.98
C ASN A 156 -17.89 7.41 13.07
N PRO A 157 -17.17 6.28 12.94
CA PRO A 157 -17.60 5.16 12.11
C PRO A 157 -18.82 4.40 12.69
N ILE A 158 -19.16 4.60 13.96
CA ILE A 158 -20.32 3.98 14.60
C ILE A 158 -21.54 4.89 14.39
N GLN A 159 -22.41 4.49 13.46
CA GLN A 159 -23.52 5.33 13.00
C GLN A 159 -24.80 5.17 13.83
N SER A 160 -25.03 4.03 14.47
CA SER A 160 -26.23 3.81 15.27
C SER A 160 -25.88 3.70 16.76
N PRO A 161 -26.68 4.31 17.66
CA PRO A 161 -26.53 4.10 19.10
C PRO A 161 -26.71 2.63 19.51
N ASN A 162 -27.37 1.82 18.67
CA ASN A 162 -27.59 0.39 18.89
C ASN A 162 -26.44 -0.48 18.35
N THR A 163 -25.46 0.09 17.66
CA THR A 163 -24.31 -0.66 17.14
C THR A 163 -23.39 -1.04 18.30
N THR A 164 -23.19 -2.33 18.52
CA THR A 164 -22.25 -2.81 19.53
C THR A 164 -20.81 -2.71 19.03
N VAL A 165 -19.86 -2.51 19.96
CA VAL A 165 -18.41 -2.55 19.67
C VAL A 165 -18.02 -3.85 18.97
N LEU A 166 -18.60 -4.98 19.39
CA LEU A 166 -18.37 -6.28 18.79
C LEU A 166 -18.80 -6.30 17.31
N TYR A 167 -20.00 -5.82 17.02
CA TYR A 167 -20.50 -5.73 15.65
C TYR A 167 -19.58 -4.86 14.80
N ALA A 168 -19.25 -3.64 15.26
CA ALA A 168 -18.35 -2.74 14.53
C ALA A 168 -16.95 -3.34 14.28
N THR A 169 -16.45 -4.13 15.22
CA THR A 169 -15.15 -4.84 15.07
C THR A 169 -15.21 -5.90 13.98
N PHE A 170 -16.29 -6.68 13.89
CA PHE A 170 -16.37 -7.78 12.92
C PHE A 170 -16.97 -7.39 11.56
N THR A 171 -17.61 -6.23 11.43
CA THR A 171 -18.14 -5.74 10.15
C THR A 171 -17.23 -4.72 9.45
N SER A 172 -16.33 -4.06 10.18
CA SER A 172 -15.34 -3.19 9.55
C SER A 172 -14.18 -3.98 8.94
N VAL A 173 -13.70 -3.54 7.77
CA VAL A 173 -12.53 -4.15 7.10
C VAL A 173 -11.31 -4.11 8.03
N ALA A 174 -11.05 -2.97 8.67
CA ALA A 174 -9.94 -2.83 9.62
C ALA A 174 -10.10 -3.76 10.83
N GLY A 175 -11.29 -3.85 11.44
CA GLY A 175 -11.49 -4.73 12.59
C GLY A 175 -11.34 -6.22 12.25
N LEU A 176 -11.98 -6.70 11.18
CA LEU A 176 -11.91 -8.11 10.77
C LEU A 176 -10.49 -8.53 10.38
N THR A 177 -9.82 -7.73 9.54
CA THR A 177 -8.43 -8.01 9.13
C THR A 177 -7.46 -7.95 10.31
N GLY A 178 -7.69 -7.05 11.28
CA GLY A 178 -6.87 -6.94 12.49
C GLY A 178 -7.00 -8.15 13.40
N VAL A 179 -8.22 -8.68 13.56
CA VAL A 179 -8.47 -9.91 14.34
C VAL A 179 -7.79 -11.10 13.68
N ILE A 180 -7.97 -11.29 12.36
CA ILE A 180 -7.34 -12.40 11.62
C ILE A 180 -5.81 -12.32 11.70
N ALA A 181 -5.24 -11.12 11.48
CA ALA A 181 -3.80 -10.90 11.60
C ALA A 181 -3.28 -11.20 13.02
N THR A 182 -4.02 -10.80 14.05
CA THR A 182 -3.64 -11.04 15.45
C THR A 182 -3.65 -12.53 15.78
N ILE A 183 -4.68 -13.28 15.34
CA ILE A 183 -4.74 -14.73 15.52
C ILE A 183 -3.56 -15.42 14.82
N ALA A 184 -3.28 -15.06 13.58
CA ALA A 184 -2.14 -15.58 12.83
C ALA A 184 -0.81 -15.29 13.56
N LEU A 185 -0.62 -14.06 14.07
CA LEU A 185 0.57 -13.67 14.83
C LEU A 185 0.73 -14.50 16.11
N VAL A 186 -0.34 -14.68 16.89
CA VAL A 186 -0.30 -15.49 18.12
C VAL A 186 0.07 -16.94 17.81
N LEU A 187 -0.51 -17.54 16.77
CA LEU A 187 -0.17 -18.91 16.36
C LEU A 187 1.29 -19.04 15.89
N MET A 188 1.79 -18.05 15.14
CA MET A 188 3.19 -18.03 14.71
C MET A 188 4.17 -17.89 15.88
N VAL A 189 3.87 -17.00 16.83
CA VAL A 189 4.79 -16.70 17.94
C VAL A 189 4.80 -17.83 18.97
N THR A 190 3.64 -18.40 19.30
CA THR A 190 3.52 -19.51 20.26
C THR A 190 4.25 -20.74 19.75
N SER A 191 4.02 -21.14 18.49
CA SER A 191 4.74 -22.26 17.86
C SER A 191 6.25 -22.03 17.69
N ALA A 192 6.68 -20.77 17.52
CA ALA A 192 8.08 -20.40 17.41
C ALA A 192 8.81 -20.28 18.76
N MET A 193 8.12 -20.46 19.89
CA MET A 193 8.77 -20.55 21.20
C MET A 193 9.82 -21.65 21.20
N GLU A 194 10.93 -21.42 21.91
CA GLU A 194 12.08 -22.33 21.90
C GLU A 194 11.73 -23.73 22.41
N PHE A 195 10.83 -23.82 23.38
CA PHE A 195 10.32 -25.09 23.88
C PHE A 195 9.55 -25.89 22.81
N ILE A 196 8.74 -25.23 21.98
CA ILE A 196 7.91 -25.90 20.97
C ILE A 196 8.75 -26.21 19.72
N SER A 197 9.45 -25.21 19.18
CA SER A 197 10.24 -25.35 17.95
C SER A 197 11.39 -26.37 18.04
N ARG A 198 11.92 -26.65 19.24
CA ARG A 198 12.93 -27.70 19.47
C ARG A 198 12.36 -29.12 19.51
N ASN A 199 11.11 -29.29 19.97
CA ASN A 199 10.49 -30.61 20.16
C ASN A 199 9.51 -30.98 19.02
N TYR A 200 8.89 -29.99 18.39
CA TYR A 200 7.86 -30.14 17.36
C TYR A 200 8.16 -29.22 16.16
N PHE A 201 9.23 -29.55 15.43
CA PHE A 201 9.71 -28.71 14.32
C PHE A 201 8.67 -28.56 13.20
N GLU A 202 7.96 -29.63 12.84
CA GLU A 202 6.92 -29.59 11.81
C GLU A 202 5.79 -28.60 12.17
N LEU A 203 5.32 -28.65 13.43
CA LEU A 203 4.30 -27.72 13.92
C LEU A 203 4.77 -26.27 13.77
N PHE A 204 6.00 -25.99 14.20
CA PHE A 204 6.63 -24.68 13.99
C PHE A 204 6.63 -24.31 12.50
N TRP A 205 7.12 -25.18 11.63
CA TRP A 205 7.28 -24.88 10.21
C TRP A 205 5.94 -24.56 9.51
N TYR A 206 4.91 -25.39 9.71
CA TYR A 206 3.59 -25.18 9.09
C TYR A 206 2.90 -23.93 9.63
N THR A 207 2.95 -23.69 10.94
CA THR A 207 2.33 -22.51 11.55
C THR A 207 3.08 -21.23 11.22
N HIS A 208 4.41 -21.26 11.03
CA HIS A 208 5.17 -20.07 10.63
C HIS A 208 4.76 -19.56 9.24
N HIS A 209 4.32 -20.44 8.32
CA HIS A 209 3.84 -20.02 6.99
C HIS A 209 2.55 -19.18 7.02
N LEU A 210 1.88 -19.10 8.18
CA LEU A 210 0.81 -18.12 8.41
C LEU A 210 1.30 -16.67 8.24
N PHE A 211 2.61 -16.42 8.11
CA PHE A 211 3.14 -15.11 7.73
C PHE A 211 2.55 -14.60 6.41
N ILE A 212 2.16 -15.50 5.48
CA ILE A 212 1.51 -15.13 4.22
C ILE A 212 0.15 -14.49 4.50
N VAL A 213 -0.67 -15.15 5.33
CA VAL A 213 -1.98 -14.64 5.76
C VAL A 213 -1.81 -13.33 6.53
N TYR A 214 -0.84 -13.28 7.45
CA TYR A 214 -0.52 -12.08 8.23
C TYR A 214 -0.18 -10.88 7.34
N ILE A 215 0.70 -11.06 6.32
CA ILE A 215 1.10 -9.97 5.41
C ILE A 215 -0.07 -9.54 4.51
N ILE A 216 -0.91 -10.46 4.04
CA ILE A 216 -2.12 -10.12 3.26
C ILE A 216 -3.07 -9.28 4.13
N CYS A 217 -3.36 -9.72 5.35
CA CYS A 217 -4.21 -8.99 6.28
C CYS A 217 -3.60 -7.64 6.64
N LEU A 218 -2.30 -7.54 6.93
CA LEU A 218 -1.63 -6.27 7.20
C LEU A 218 -1.75 -5.31 6.00
N GLY A 219 -1.59 -5.84 4.79
CA GLY A 219 -1.73 -5.10 3.54
C GLY A 219 -3.14 -4.53 3.34
N THR A 220 -4.19 -5.20 3.80
CA THR A 220 -5.59 -4.72 3.69
C THR A 220 -6.08 -3.98 4.93
N HIS A 221 -5.47 -4.21 6.10
CA HIS A 221 -5.85 -3.64 7.40
C HIS A 221 -5.69 -2.12 7.46
N GLY A 222 -4.62 -1.60 6.85
CA GLY A 222 -4.38 -0.15 6.72
C GLY A 222 -5.07 0.49 5.52
N LEU A 223 -5.62 -0.31 4.60
CA LEU A 223 -6.37 0.16 3.44
C LEU A 223 -7.82 0.43 3.86
N GLY A 224 -8.02 1.51 4.62
CA GLY A 224 -9.30 2.21 4.51
C GLY A 224 -9.46 2.58 3.04
N LEU A 225 -10.38 1.91 2.34
CA LEU A 225 -10.87 2.14 0.97
C LEU A 225 -9.88 2.93 0.08
N SER A 226 -9.15 2.23 -0.81
CA SER A 226 -8.30 2.92 -1.80
C SER A 226 -9.18 3.66 -2.81
N TYR A 227 -9.41 4.95 -2.57
CA TYR A 227 -10.04 5.83 -3.53
C TYR A 227 -9.03 6.20 -4.63
N THR A 228 -9.51 6.18 -5.87
CA THR A 228 -8.75 6.64 -7.05
C THR A 228 -9.60 7.69 -7.75
N LEU A 229 -9.03 8.87 -7.97
CA LEU A 229 -9.64 9.93 -8.76
C LEU A 229 -9.15 9.81 -10.22
N GLU A 230 -10.08 9.70 -11.16
CA GLU A 230 -9.78 9.94 -12.57
C GLU A 230 -10.00 11.43 -12.87
N LEU A 231 -8.93 12.13 -13.25
CA LEU A 231 -9.01 13.53 -13.68
C LEU A 231 -8.97 13.57 -15.22
N GLN A 232 -10.06 14.01 -15.84
CA GLN A 232 -10.15 14.20 -17.30
C GLN A 232 -10.05 15.68 -17.66
N MET A 233 -9.11 16.03 -18.54
CA MET A 233 -8.82 17.40 -18.96
C MET A 233 -8.90 17.51 -20.49
N ARG A 234 -9.48 18.61 -21.00
CA ARG A 234 -9.60 18.82 -22.45
C ARG A 234 -8.25 19.17 -23.07
N LYS A 235 -7.91 18.56 -24.21
CA LYS A 235 -6.71 18.88 -24.98
C LYS A 235 -6.90 20.22 -25.70
N ARG A 236 -6.46 21.33 -25.11
CA ARG A 236 -6.39 22.65 -25.79
C ARG A 236 -4.93 23.04 -25.99
N GLY A 237 -4.40 22.79 -27.18
CA GLY A 237 -2.97 23.05 -27.48
C GLY A 237 -2.00 22.06 -26.81
N PHE A 238 -2.51 20.94 -26.29
CA PHE A 238 -1.73 19.89 -25.65
C PHE A 238 -1.72 18.65 -26.55
N SER A 239 -0.52 18.17 -26.88
CA SER A 239 -0.29 16.93 -27.62
C SER A 239 0.46 15.96 -26.71
N MET A 240 0.16 14.67 -26.79
CA MET A 240 0.76 13.62 -25.97
C MET A 240 0.97 12.36 -26.78
N GLU A 241 1.96 11.56 -26.40
CA GLU A 241 2.19 10.20 -26.88
C GLU A 241 1.86 9.16 -25.82
N VAL A 242 1.79 7.89 -26.22
CA VAL A 242 1.44 6.79 -25.30
C VAL A 242 2.49 6.63 -24.19
N GLY A 243 2.01 6.33 -22.98
CA GLY A 243 2.88 6.06 -21.84
C GLY A 243 3.60 7.27 -21.26
N GLN A 244 3.47 8.46 -21.85
CA GLN A 244 4.00 9.71 -21.32
C GLN A 244 3.36 10.09 -19.97
N TYR A 245 4.04 10.95 -19.22
CA TYR A 245 3.56 11.45 -17.94
C TYR A 245 3.60 12.98 -17.91
N ILE A 246 2.85 13.55 -16.98
CA ILE A 246 2.76 15.00 -16.73
C ILE A 246 3.04 15.28 -15.26
N PHE A 247 3.48 16.49 -14.95
CA PHE A 247 3.44 17.01 -13.60
C PHE A 247 2.17 17.81 -13.39
N VAL A 248 1.55 17.62 -12.24
CA VAL A 248 0.29 18.26 -11.88
C VAL A 248 0.49 19.07 -10.60
N ASN A 249 0.02 20.31 -10.65
CA ASN A 249 -0.11 21.17 -9.48
C ASN A 249 -1.56 21.58 -9.28
N CYS A 250 -1.95 21.72 -8.01
CA CYS A 250 -3.25 22.23 -7.61
C CYS A 250 -3.03 23.36 -6.60
N PRO A 251 -3.11 24.64 -7.02
CA PRO A 251 -2.83 25.79 -6.16
C PRO A 251 -3.73 25.88 -4.93
N SER A 252 -4.93 25.27 -4.98
CA SER A 252 -5.84 25.20 -3.82
C SER A 252 -5.33 24.31 -2.69
N ILE A 253 -4.37 23.42 -2.97
CA ILE A 253 -3.75 22.51 -1.99
C ILE A 253 -2.35 23.01 -1.64
N SER A 254 -1.53 23.26 -2.65
CA SER A 254 -0.16 23.76 -2.49
C SER A 254 0.31 24.47 -3.76
N PHE A 255 0.84 25.67 -3.61
CA PHE A 255 1.35 26.47 -4.73
C PHE A 255 2.68 25.97 -5.30
N LEU A 256 3.44 25.17 -4.56
CA LEU A 256 4.81 24.80 -4.91
C LEU A 256 4.99 23.32 -5.25
N GLU A 257 4.02 22.48 -4.90
CA GLU A 257 4.14 21.04 -5.08
C GLU A 257 3.66 20.58 -6.45
N TRP A 258 4.55 19.95 -7.22
CA TRP A 258 4.27 19.33 -8.51
C TRP A 258 4.45 17.82 -8.39
N HIS A 259 3.43 17.06 -8.78
CA HIS A 259 3.43 15.60 -8.64
C HIS A 259 3.31 14.91 -10.00
N PRO A 260 4.14 13.89 -10.30
CA PRO A 260 4.13 13.23 -11.59
C PRO A 260 3.03 12.18 -11.68
N PHE A 261 2.29 12.17 -12.79
CA PHE A 261 1.27 11.18 -13.10
C PHE A 261 1.32 10.74 -14.56
N THR A 262 1.30 9.42 -14.76
CA THR A 262 1.24 8.83 -16.10
C THR A 262 -0.11 9.08 -16.75
N LEU A 263 -0.09 9.47 -18.03
CA LEU A 263 -1.28 9.64 -18.83
C LEU A 263 -1.90 8.27 -19.12
N THR A 264 -3.16 8.11 -18.75
CA THR A 264 -3.94 6.87 -18.92
C THR A 264 -4.83 6.91 -20.16
N SER A 265 -5.09 8.09 -20.69
CA SER A 265 -5.80 8.32 -21.96
C SER A 265 -4.93 8.00 -23.17
N ALA A 266 -5.55 7.71 -24.30
CA ALA A 266 -4.84 7.58 -25.57
C ALA A 266 -4.61 8.95 -26.25
N PRO A 267 -3.56 9.11 -27.06
CA PRO A 267 -3.37 10.29 -27.91
C PRO A 267 -4.60 10.62 -28.78
N GLU A 268 -5.32 9.59 -29.23
CA GLU A 268 -6.48 9.69 -30.13
C GLU A 268 -7.77 10.20 -29.48
N GLU A 269 -7.85 10.24 -28.14
CA GLU A 269 -9.02 10.75 -27.39
C GLU A 269 -9.04 12.30 -27.39
N GLU A 270 -10.21 12.94 -27.27
CA GLU A 270 -10.34 14.41 -27.24
C GLU A 270 -9.86 15.05 -25.92
N PHE A 271 -9.69 14.22 -24.90
CA PHE A 271 -9.21 14.59 -23.57
C PHE A 271 -7.92 13.84 -23.24
N PHE A 272 -7.19 14.35 -22.27
CA PHE A 272 -6.13 13.60 -21.60
C PHE A 272 -6.54 13.33 -20.16
N SER A 273 -6.21 12.15 -19.65
CA SER A 273 -6.58 11.74 -18.29
C SER A 273 -5.44 11.11 -17.52
N ILE A 274 -5.52 11.26 -16.20
CA ILE A 274 -4.64 10.64 -15.22
C ILE A 274 -5.46 9.96 -14.13
N HIS A 275 -4.92 8.89 -13.57
CA HIS A 275 -5.51 8.20 -12.42
C HIS A 275 -4.64 8.44 -11.19
N ILE A 276 -5.23 9.08 -10.18
CA ILE A 276 -4.55 9.47 -8.95
C ILE A 276 -5.09 8.61 -7.81
N ARG A 277 -4.23 7.73 -7.28
CA ARG A 277 -4.54 6.94 -6.09
C ARG A 277 -4.25 7.77 -4.83
N ALA A 278 -5.09 7.64 -3.80
CA ALA A 278 -4.79 8.14 -2.46
C ALA A 278 -3.53 7.42 -1.90
N ALA A 279 -2.40 8.12 -1.87
CA ALA A 279 -1.11 7.56 -1.44
C ALA A 279 -0.36 8.44 -0.42
N GLY A 280 -0.83 9.67 -0.18
CA GLY A 280 -0.27 10.61 0.78
C GLY A 280 -1.09 11.89 0.87
N ASP A 281 -0.68 12.80 1.77
CA ASP A 281 -1.44 14.00 2.14
C ASP A 281 -1.89 14.83 0.92
N TRP A 282 -1.00 15.11 -0.04
CA TRP A 282 -1.36 15.89 -1.23
C TRP A 282 -2.44 15.20 -2.09
N THR A 283 -2.25 13.91 -2.40
CA THR A 283 -3.21 13.13 -3.21
C THR A 283 -4.55 12.96 -2.50
N GLU A 284 -4.56 12.76 -1.18
CA GLU A 284 -5.80 12.65 -0.41
C GLU A 284 -6.57 13.97 -0.38
N ASN A 285 -5.88 15.09 -0.18
CA ASN A 285 -6.50 16.41 -0.21
C ASN A 285 -7.04 16.75 -1.59
N LEU A 286 -6.35 16.33 -2.66
CA LEU A 286 -6.82 16.51 -4.03
C LEU A 286 -8.11 15.75 -4.29
N ILE A 287 -8.14 14.47 -3.92
CA ILE A 287 -9.34 13.63 -4.07
C ILE A 287 -10.52 14.27 -3.34
N ARG A 288 -10.33 14.68 -2.07
CA ARG A 288 -11.37 15.35 -1.28
C ARG A 288 -11.85 16.65 -1.90
N ALA A 289 -10.94 17.46 -2.46
CA ALA A 289 -11.28 18.74 -3.09
C ALA A 289 -12.18 18.54 -4.32
N PHE A 290 -12.01 17.44 -5.07
CA PHE A 290 -12.87 17.10 -6.20
C PHE A 290 -14.15 16.36 -5.79
N GLU A 291 -14.13 15.56 -4.72
CA GLU A 291 -15.31 14.87 -4.16
C GLU A 291 -16.35 15.84 -3.61
N GLN A 292 -15.91 16.94 -2.99
CA GLN A 292 -16.82 17.92 -2.41
C GLN A 292 -17.69 18.64 -3.46
N GLN A 293 -17.42 18.51 -4.77
CA GLN A 293 -18.20 19.07 -5.90
C GLN A 293 -18.67 20.53 -5.75
N HIS A 294 -18.04 21.32 -4.89
CA HIS A 294 -18.40 22.72 -4.71
C HIS A 294 -17.94 23.50 -5.95
N SER A 295 -18.89 24.17 -6.60
CA SER A 295 -18.56 25.09 -7.70
C SER A 295 -17.94 26.36 -7.11
N PRO A 296 -16.78 26.83 -7.62
CA PRO A 296 -16.06 26.36 -8.80
C PRO A 296 -15.09 25.20 -8.52
N MET A 297 -14.94 24.28 -9.49
CA MET A 297 -13.96 23.19 -9.42
C MET A 297 -12.52 23.69 -9.20
N PRO A 298 -11.67 22.95 -8.47
CA PRO A 298 -10.28 23.30 -8.25
C PRO A 298 -9.53 23.48 -9.59
N ARG A 299 -8.75 24.56 -9.70
CA ARG A 299 -7.88 24.78 -10.85
C ARG A 299 -6.69 23.83 -10.79
N ILE A 300 -6.41 23.19 -11.93
CA ILE A 300 -5.25 22.32 -12.11
C ILE A 300 -4.29 22.96 -13.10
N GLU A 301 -3.01 22.96 -12.72
CA GLU A 301 -1.90 23.37 -13.57
C GLU A 301 -1.14 22.11 -14.00
N VAL A 302 -0.73 22.08 -15.27
CA VAL A 302 -0.12 20.92 -15.91
C VAL A 302 1.18 21.34 -16.56
N ASP A 303 2.23 20.57 -16.31
CA ASP A 303 3.52 20.67 -16.98
C ASP A 303 3.84 19.35 -17.70
N GLY A 304 4.31 19.45 -18.95
CA GLY A 304 4.57 18.31 -19.84
C GLY A 304 3.88 18.40 -21.21
N PRO A 305 3.82 17.26 -21.95
CA PRO A 305 4.15 15.91 -21.50
C PRO A 305 5.66 15.62 -21.47
N PHE A 306 6.05 14.61 -20.71
CA PHE A 306 7.41 14.09 -20.63
C PHE A 306 7.48 12.67 -21.20
N GLY A 307 8.47 12.45 -22.07
CA GLY A 307 8.66 11.21 -22.84
C GLY A 307 8.98 9.97 -22.00
N THR A 308 8.66 8.79 -22.52
CA THR A 308 9.06 7.50 -21.92
C THR A 308 9.55 6.49 -22.96
N VAL A 309 10.28 5.48 -22.51
CA VAL A 309 10.78 4.37 -23.34
C VAL A 309 9.64 3.50 -23.92
N SER A 310 8.41 3.65 -23.42
CA SER A 310 7.26 2.84 -23.85
C SER A 310 6.72 3.19 -25.23
N GLU A 311 7.19 4.30 -25.83
CA GLU A 311 6.78 4.78 -27.16
C GLU A 311 7.25 3.82 -28.28
N ASP A 312 8.33 3.06 -28.05
CA ASP A 312 8.93 2.15 -29.03
C ASP A 312 8.09 0.90 -29.33
N VAL A 313 7.03 0.64 -28.54
CA VAL A 313 6.15 -0.54 -28.70
C VAL A 313 5.62 -0.69 -30.13
N PHE A 314 5.37 0.43 -30.82
CA PHE A 314 4.84 0.44 -32.17
C PHE A 314 5.88 0.15 -33.27
N GLN A 315 7.17 0.09 -32.92
CA GLN A 315 8.24 -0.20 -33.88
C GLN A 315 8.36 -1.70 -34.19
N TYR A 316 7.80 -2.55 -33.32
CA TYR A 316 7.88 -4.01 -33.39
C TYR A 316 6.57 -4.63 -33.90
N GLU A 317 6.69 -5.67 -34.73
CA GLU A 317 5.55 -6.46 -35.20
C GLU A 317 4.90 -7.27 -34.07
N VAL A 318 5.73 -7.78 -33.15
CA VAL A 318 5.32 -8.49 -31.94
C VAL A 318 5.97 -7.82 -30.74
N ALA A 319 5.16 -7.32 -29.80
CA ALA A 319 5.60 -6.71 -28.57
C ALA A 319 4.95 -7.38 -27.37
N VAL A 320 5.71 -7.60 -26.29
CA VAL A 320 5.20 -8.17 -25.03
C VAL A 320 5.26 -7.11 -23.94
N LEU A 321 4.10 -6.69 -23.44
CA LEU A 321 3.97 -5.71 -22.36
C LEU A 321 3.88 -6.43 -21.01
N VAL A 322 4.87 -6.24 -20.14
CA VAL A 322 4.92 -6.85 -18.79
C VAL A 322 4.84 -5.77 -17.73
N GLY A 323 3.81 -5.81 -16.90
CA GLY A 323 3.51 -4.75 -15.93
C GLY A 323 3.28 -5.33 -14.54
N ALA A 324 3.78 -4.65 -13.51
CA ALA A 324 3.61 -5.04 -12.12
C ALA A 324 3.32 -3.81 -11.25
N GLY A 325 2.34 -3.94 -10.34
CA GLY A 325 1.96 -2.88 -9.42
C GLY A 325 1.60 -1.57 -10.13
N ILE A 326 2.17 -0.45 -9.66
CA ILE A 326 1.96 0.89 -10.26
C ILE A 326 2.50 1.01 -11.69
N GLY A 327 3.40 0.11 -12.10
CA GLY A 327 3.99 0.11 -13.44
C GLY A 327 3.05 -0.38 -14.55
N VAL A 328 1.83 -0.78 -14.22
CA VAL A 328 0.80 -1.19 -15.19
C VAL A 328 0.10 0.03 -15.82
N THR A 329 0.04 1.15 -15.11
CA THR A 329 -0.71 2.36 -15.51
C THR A 329 -0.39 2.89 -16.92
N PRO A 330 0.87 2.95 -17.40
CA PRO A 330 1.18 3.40 -18.76
C PRO A 330 0.54 2.54 -19.85
N PHE A 331 0.31 1.25 -19.57
CA PHE A 331 -0.22 0.32 -20.55
C PHE A 331 -1.69 0.59 -20.88
N ALA A 332 -2.45 1.23 -19.99
CA ALA A 332 -3.81 1.65 -20.31
C ALA A 332 -3.83 2.56 -21.57
N SER A 333 -2.93 3.54 -21.63
CA SER A 333 -2.79 4.44 -22.79
C SER A 333 -2.34 3.70 -24.05
N ILE A 334 -1.32 2.83 -23.92
CA ILE A 334 -0.80 2.02 -25.04
C ILE A 334 -1.90 1.12 -25.63
N LEU A 335 -2.62 0.39 -24.79
CA LEU A 335 -3.66 -0.54 -25.23
C LEU A 335 -4.84 0.17 -25.89
N LYS A 336 -5.26 1.32 -25.34
CA LYS A 336 -6.29 2.16 -25.99
C LYS A 336 -5.82 2.67 -27.35
N SER A 337 -4.59 3.16 -27.47
CA SER A 337 -4.05 3.66 -28.74
C SER A 337 -3.92 2.54 -29.78
N ILE A 338 -3.44 1.35 -29.38
CA ILE A 338 -3.45 0.15 -30.24
C ILE A 338 -4.87 -0.11 -30.76
N TRP A 339 -5.87 -0.12 -29.88
CA TRP A 339 -7.26 -0.34 -30.25
C TRP A 339 -7.79 0.71 -31.24
N TYR A 340 -7.55 2.00 -31.01
CA TYR A 340 -7.95 3.07 -31.93
C TYR A 340 -7.28 2.94 -33.30
N LYS A 341 -5.97 2.62 -33.34
CA LYS A 341 -5.23 2.42 -34.59
C LYS A 341 -5.72 1.21 -35.38
N PHE A 342 -6.09 0.12 -34.70
CA PHE A 342 -6.76 -1.03 -35.33
C PHE A 342 -8.12 -0.65 -35.92
N GLN A 343 -8.94 0.11 -35.17
CA GLN A 343 -10.28 0.49 -35.62
C GLN A 343 -10.25 1.46 -36.81
N ARG A 344 -9.21 2.31 -36.90
CA ARG A 344 -9.02 3.29 -37.97
C ARG A 344 -8.24 2.77 -39.19
N ALA A 345 -7.87 1.49 -39.21
CA ALA A 345 -7.05 0.87 -40.27
C ALA A 345 -5.76 1.68 -40.58
N ASP A 346 -5.03 2.09 -39.54
CA ASP A 346 -3.80 2.86 -39.70
C ASP A 346 -2.70 2.02 -40.37
N ASN A 347 -2.37 2.35 -41.63
CA ASN A 347 -1.37 1.65 -42.44
C ASN A 347 0.06 1.72 -41.88
N LYS A 348 0.32 2.54 -40.85
CA LYS A 348 1.62 2.60 -40.15
C LYS A 348 1.77 1.59 -39.02
N LEU A 349 0.69 0.92 -38.60
CA LEU A 349 0.74 -0.06 -37.53
C LEU A 349 1.37 -1.37 -38.05
N LYS A 350 2.60 -1.67 -37.62
CA LYS A 350 3.27 -2.95 -37.94
C LYS A 350 2.69 -4.14 -37.16
N THR A 351 2.03 -3.88 -36.04
CA THR A 351 1.50 -4.89 -35.14
C THR A 351 0.28 -5.58 -35.75
N GLN A 352 0.41 -6.84 -36.16
CA GLN A 352 -0.64 -7.56 -36.91
C GLN A 352 -1.74 -8.15 -36.01
N LYS A 353 -1.49 -8.33 -34.71
CA LYS A 353 -2.47 -8.80 -33.71
C LYS A 353 -2.17 -8.19 -32.34
N ALA A 354 -3.17 -7.54 -31.73
CA ALA A 354 -3.16 -7.24 -30.30
C ALA A 354 -3.68 -8.47 -29.52
N GLY A 355 -2.79 -9.41 -29.21
CA GLY A 355 -3.07 -10.55 -28.34
C GLY A 355 -2.37 -10.39 -27.00
N HIS A 356 -3.12 -10.42 -25.91
CA HIS A 356 -2.56 -10.66 -24.58
C HIS A 356 -2.56 -12.17 -24.34
N ALA A 357 -1.47 -12.75 -23.83
CA ALA A 357 -1.35 -14.19 -23.55
C ALA A 357 -0.86 -14.39 -22.10
N ALA A 358 -1.26 -15.40 -21.31
CA ALA A 358 -2.31 -16.44 -21.41
C ALA A 358 -2.52 -17.08 -19.98
N LEU A 359 -3.60 -17.78 -19.56
CA LEU A 359 -3.96 -19.19 -19.89
C LEU A 359 -5.26 -19.71 -19.18
N ASN A 360 -5.76 -20.87 -19.65
CA ASN A 360 -7.06 -21.58 -19.52
C ASN A 360 -7.56 -22.02 -18.10
N PHE A 361 -8.88 -22.15 -17.81
CA PHE A 361 -9.83 -23.22 -18.24
C PHE A 361 -11.27 -22.77 -18.53
N ASP A 362 -11.95 -23.62 -19.31
CA ASP A 362 -13.23 -23.49 -20.02
C ASP A 362 -14.38 -22.74 -19.30
N LYS A 363 -14.74 -21.57 -19.84
CA LYS A 363 -16.08 -20.92 -19.93
C LYS A 363 -15.90 -19.48 -20.42
N THR A 364 -16.88 -18.98 -21.17
CA THR A 364 -16.80 -17.87 -22.14
C THR A 364 -16.59 -16.46 -21.59
N THR A 365 -16.59 -16.26 -20.27
CA THR A 365 -16.34 -14.96 -19.59
C THR A 365 -16.10 -15.21 -18.09
N ASP A 366 -15.17 -14.49 -17.48
CA ASP A 366 -14.98 -14.50 -16.02
C ASP A 366 -16.16 -13.78 -15.33
N ILE A 367 -16.78 -14.43 -14.35
CA ILE A 367 -18.05 -13.98 -13.74
C ILE A 367 -17.83 -12.77 -12.80
N LEU A 368 -16.61 -12.61 -12.26
CA LEU A 368 -16.26 -11.57 -11.29
C LEU A 368 -15.80 -10.28 -11.97
N THR A 369 -15.02 -10.41 -13.03
CA THR A 369 -14.39 -9.29 -13.74
C THR A 369 -15.12 -8.94 -15.05
N GLY A 370 -15.96 -9.83 -15.58
CA GLY A 370 -16.61 -9.68 -16.88
C GLY A 370 -15.64 -9.76 -18.07
N LEU A 371 -14.36 -10.02 -17.82
CA LEU A 371 -13.33 -10.08 -18.86
C LEU A 371 -13.37 -11.44 -19.58
N LYS A 372 -13.14 -11.42 -20.89
CA LYS A 372 -12.88 -12.64 -21.69
C LYS A 372 -11.54 -13.30 -21.34
N GLN A 373 -10.69 -12.59 -20.60
CA GLN A 373 -9.33 -13.01 -20.21
C GLN A 373 -9.34 -13.56 -18.78
N LYS A 374 -8.53 -14.60 -18.51
CA LYS A 374 -8.52 -15.36 -17.25
C LYS A 374 -7.47 -14.86 -16.26
N THR A 375 -7.81 -14.82 -14.97
CA THR A 375 -6.89 -14.48 -13.88
C THR A 375 -6.17 -15.73 -13.36
N SER A 376 -4.84 -15.72 -13.30
CA SER A 376 -4.02 -16.83 -12.79
C SER A 376 -3.32 -16.44 -11.47
N PHE A 377 -3.24 -17.39 -10.54
CA PHE A 377 -2.58 -17.20 -9.24
C PHE A 377 -1.23 -17.92 -9.23
N GLY A 378 -0.12 -17.18 -9.17
CA GLY A 378 1.24 -17.75 -9.15
C GLY A 378 2.27 -16.88 -9.86
N ARG A 379 3.52 -17.38 -9.93
CA ARG A 379 4.57 -16.72 -10.72
C ARG A 379 4.37 -17.01 -12.22
N PRO A 380 4.58 -16.03 -13.11
CA PRO A 380 4.53 -16.28 -14.55
C PRO A 380 5.65 -17.22 -15.00
N MET A 381 5.32 -18.20 -15.84
CA MET A 381 6.26 -19.15 -16.45
C MET A 381 6.83 -18.57 -17.74
N TRP A 382 7.69 -17.55 -17.62
CA TRP A 382 8.18 -16.76 -18.76
C TRP A 382 8.83 -17.59 -19.88
N ASP A 383 9.58 -18.63 -19.53
CA ASP A 383 10.26 -19.49 -20.50
C ASP A 383 9.27 -20.18 -21.44
N ASN A 384 8.15 -20.67 -20.89
CA ASN A 384 7.09 -21.28 -21.68
C ASN A 384 6.38 -20.25 -22.56
N GLU A 385 6.11 -19.06 -22.02
CA GLU A 385 5.38 -18.01 -22.72
C GLU A 385 6.18 -17.47 -23.91
N PHE A 386 7.46 -17.14 -23.70
CA PHE A 386 8.33 -16.67 -24.78
C PHE A 386 8.59 -17.75 -25.82
N SER A 387 8.75 -19.02 -25.41
CA SER A 387 8.89 -20.15 -26.35
C SER A 387 7.65 -20.31 -27.22
N ARG A 388 6.46 -20.11 -26.64
CA ARG A 388 5.19 -20.22 -27.36
C ARG A 388 4.97 -19.08 -28.35
N ILE A 389 5.31 -17.85 -27.95
CA ILE A 389 5.27 -16.68 -28.85
C ILE A 389 6.23 -16.88 -30.01
N ALA A 390 7.46 -17.32 -29.74
CA ALA A 390 8.46 -17.60 -30.78
C ALA A 390 7.98 -18.69 -31.76
N ALA A 391 7.30 -19.73 -31.28
CA ALA A 391 6.73 -20.77 -32.13
C ALA A 391 5.53 -20.29 -32.96
N ALA A 392 4.74 -19.34 -32.44
CA ALA A 392 3.56 -18.79 -33.14
C ALA A 392 3.92 -17.74 -34.20
N HIS A 393 5.09 -17.10 -34.06
CA HIS A 393 5.61 -16.08 -34.96
C HIS A 393 7.02 -16.47 -35.46
N PRO A 394 7.13 -17.55 -36.28
CA PRO A 394 8.40 -17.93 -36.86
C PRO A 394 8.93 -16.81 -37.78
N LYS A 395 10.25 -16.62 -37.79
CA LYS A 395 10.94 -15.60 -38.59
C LYS A 395 10.75 -15.77 -40.09
#